data_AF-A0A4R4WN19-F1
#
_entry.id   AF-A0A4R4WN19-F1
#
_cell.length_a   1.000
_cell.length_b   1.000
_cell.length_c   1.000
_cell.angle_alpha   90.00
_cell.angle_beta   90.00
_cell.angle_gamma   90.00
#
_symmetry.space_group_name_H-M   'P 1'
#
loop_
_entity.id
_entity.type
_entity.pdbx_description
1 polymer ?
#
loop_
_entity_poly.entity_id
_entity_poly.type
_entity_poly.pdbx_seq_one_letter_code
_entity_poly.pdbx_strand_id
1 'polypeptide(L)' 'MENTLRENVAAIIGATPEEIPGDANLVYLGVGSLEMMRLVTKMRRQGITLDFSALAADPTLDAWEGHLREAVQ' A
#
# COMPACT_ATOMS: atom_id res chain seq x y z
N MET A 1 3.91 17.66 3.13
CA MET A 1 4.85 16.52 3.08
C MET A 1 4.06 15.36 2.52
N GLU A 2 4.53 14.76 1.44
CA GLU A 2 3.85 13.65 0.79
C GLU A 2 4.16 12.38 1.62
N ASN A 3 3.14 11.76 2.22
CA ASN A 3 3.35 10.58 3.07
C ASN A 3 3.68 9.36 2.20
N THR A 4 4.73 8.64 2.57
CA THR A 4 5.13 7.34 2.01
C THR A 4 4.01 6.31 2.12
N LEU A 5 4.05 5.25 1.31
CA LEU A 5 3.08 4.16 1.41
C LEU A 5 3.04 3.58 2.82
N ARG A 6 4.21 3.35 3.43
CA ARG A 6 4.36 2.84 4.80
C ARG A 6 3.64 3.71 5.83
N GLU A 7 3.79 5.03 5.76
CA GLU A 7 3.09 5.96 6.65
C GLU A 7 1.56 5.92 6.46
N ASN A 8 1.10 5.79 5.21
CA ASN A 8 -0.35 5.65 4.95
C ASN A 8 -0.88 4.33 5.55
N VAL A 9 -0.14 3.23 5.41
CA VAL A 9 -0.52 1.93 5.95
C VAL A 9 -0.50 1.93 7.49
N ALA A 10 0.55 2.49 8.09
CA ALA A 10 0.66 2.65 9.54
C ALA A 10 -0.54 3.41 10.14
N ALA A 11 -0.95 4.49 9.49
CA ALA A 11 -2.13 5.25 9.89
C ALA A 11 -3.45 4.45 9.77
N ILE A 12 -3.54 3.52 8.81
CA ILE A 12 -4.72 2.66 8.61
C ILE A 12 -4.85 1.63 9.74
N ILE A 13 -3.75 0.99 10.13
CA ILE A 13 -3.74 -0.10 11.12
C ILE A 13 -3.50 0.38 12.55
N GLY A 14 -3.19 1.67 12.75
CA GLY A 14 -2.92 2.25 14.06
C GLY A 14 -1.57 1.85 14.66
N ALA A 15 -0.58 1.59 13.81
CA ALA A 15 0.80 1.26 14.19
C ALA A 15 1.75 2.41 13.85
N THR A 16 3.00 2.35 14.32
CA THR A 16 4.04 3.25 13.79
C THR A 16 4.65 2.68 12.50
N PRO A 17 5.16 3.52 11.57
CA PRO A 17 5.80 3.04 10.35
C PRO A 17 6.94 2.06 10.59
N GLU A 18 7.70 2.24 11.67
CA GLU A 18 8.86 1.40 12.03
C GLU A 18 8.46 0.00 12.48
N GLU A 19 7.21 -0.19 12.93
CA GLU A 19 6.65 -1.47 13.37
C GLU A 19 6.17 -2.34 12.21
N ILE A 20 6.25 -1.86 10.97
CA ILE A 20 5.81 -2.59 9.78
C ILE A 20 7.03 -3.09 9.00
N PRO A 21 7.37 -4.39 9.10
CA PRO A 21 8.37 -5.01 8.25
C PRO A 21 7.99 -4.89 6.76
N GLY A 22 9.01 -4.79 5.89
CA GLY A 22 8.80 -4.71 4.45
C GLY A 22 8.12 -5.96 3.88
N ASP A 23 8.48 -7.13 4.39
CA ASP A 23 7.93 -8.43 4.03
C ASP A 23 6.64 -8.79 4.77
N ALA A 24 6.12 -7.90 5.63
CA ALA A 24 4.91 -8.18 6.38
C ALA A 24 3.68 -8.17 5.47
N ASN A 25 2.84 -9.19 5.62
CA ASN A 25 1.55 -9.27 4.96
C ASN A 25 0.58 -8.26 5.59
N LEU A 26 0.29 -7.19 4.86
CA LEU A 26 -0.53 -6.07 5.31
C LEU A 26 -1.98 -6.47 5.59
N VAL A 27 -2.50 -7.50 4.91
CA VAL A 27 -3.85 -8.03 5.18
C VAL A 27 -3.91 -8.66 6.57
N TYR A 28 -2.85 -9.35 6.99
CA TYR A 28 -2.76 -9.89 8.35
C TYR A 28 -2.53 -8.82 9.41
N LEU A 29 -1.97 -7.67 9.03
CA LEU A 29 -1.84 -6.50 9.90
C LEU A 29 -3.12 -5.65 10.00
N GLY A 30 -4.20 -6.03 9.29
CA GLY A 30 -5.50 -5.37 9.38
C GLY A 30 -5.85 -4.47 8.20
N VAL A 31 -5.03 -4.42 7.14
CA VAL A 31 -5.40 -3.72 5.90
C VAL A 31 -6.44 -4.55 5.14
N GLY A 32 -7.68 -4.09 5.17
CA GLY A 32 -8.78 -4.74 4.47
C GLY A 32 -8.88 -4.39 2.99
N SER A 33 -9.82 -5.04 2.30
CA SER A 33 -10.12 -4.78 0.89
C SER A 33 -10.59 -3.34 0.64
N LEU A 34 -11.29 -2.73 1.59
CA LEU A 34 -11.75 -1.35 1.46
C LEU A 34 -10.59 -0.36 1.46
N GLU A 35 -9.62 -0.59 2.33
CA GLU A 35 -8.38 0.19 2.44
C GLU A 35 -7.58 0.07 1.15
N MET A 36 -7.43 -1.15 0.62
CA MET A 36 -6.79 -1.41 -0.68
C MET A 36 -7.50 -0.69 -1.84
N MET A 37 -8.83 -0.77 -1.90
CA MET A 37 -9.61 -0.07 -2.94
C MET A 37 -9.46 1.45 -2.86
N ARG A 38 -9.42 2.01 -1.64
CA ARG A 38 -9.17 3.45 -1.42
C ARG A 38 -7.77 3.84 -1.88
N LEU A 39 -6.76 3.01 -1.59
CA LEU A 39 -5.39 3.23 -2.05
C LEU A 39 -5.31 3.24 -3.57
N VAL A 40 -5.83 2.22 -4.24
CA VAL A 40 -5.89 2.14 -5.71
C VAL A 40 -6.59 3.36 -6.31
N THR A 41 -7.72 3.77 -5.73
CA THR A 41 -8.47 4.94 -6.21
C THR A 41 -7.66 6.24 -6.02
N LYS A 42 -6.94 6.39 -4.91
CA LYS A 42 -6.06 7.54 -4.67
C LYS A 42 -4.94 7.60 -5.70
N MET A 43 -4.26 6.49 -5.97
CA MET A 43 -3.17 6.40 -6.94
C MET A 43 -3.64 6.72 -8.37
N ARG A 44 -4.79 6.18 -8.77
CA ARG A 44 -5.40 6.49 -10.08
C ARG A 44 -5.69 7.98 -10.25
N ARG A 45 -6.10 8.69 -9.20
CA ARG A 45 -6.29 10.16 -9.23
C ARG A 45 -4.97 10.94 -9.37
N GLN A 46 -3.85 10.33 -9.00
CA GLN A 46 -2.50 10.88 -9.16
C GLN A 46 -1.88 10.51 -10.52
N GLY A 47 -2.64 9.83 -11.41
CA GLY A 47 -2.14 9.36 -12.71
C GLY A 47 -1.38 8.03 -12.64
N ILE A 48 -1.32 7.39 -11.47
CA ILE A 48 -0.60 6.14 -11.25
C ILE A 48 -1.57 4.97 -11.49
N THR A 49 -1.22 4.09 -12.43
CA THR A 49 -2.03 2.92 -12.76
C THR A 49 -1.60 1.74 -11.88
N LEU A 50 -2.24 1.61 -10.72
CA LEU A 50 -2.06 0.50 -9.79
C LEU A 50 -3.34 -0.33 -9.73
N ASP A 51 -3.23 -1.65 -9.78
CA ASP A 51 -4.38 -2.56 -9.79
C ASP A 51 -4.54 -3.32 -8.48
N PHE A 52 -5.81 -3.46 -8.06
CA PHE A 52 -6.15 -4.21 -6.86
C PHE A 52 -5.67 -5.66 -6.92
N SER A 53 -5.74 -6.30 -8.09
CA SER A 53 -5.27 -7.68 -8.27
C SER A 53 -3.77 -7.81 -8.03
N ALA A 54 -2.97 -6.80 -8.37
CA ALA A 54 -1.53 -6.79 -8.07
C ALA A 54 -1.30 -6.72 -6.55
N LEU A 55 -2.01 -5.81 -5.87
CA LEU A 55 -1.90 -5.66 -4.41
C LEU A 55 -2.37 -6.90 -3.65
N ALA A 56 -3.43 -7.55 -4.13
CA ALA A 56 -3.98 -8.76 -3.51
C ALA A 56 -3.11 -10.01 -3.78
N ALA A 57 -2.36 -10.04 -4.87
CA ALA A 57 -1.48 -11.16 -5.21
C ALA A 57 -0.24 -11.21 -4.30
N ASP A 58 0.34 -10.05 -3.99
CA ASP A 58 1.45 -9.92 -3.04
C ASP A 58 1.15 -8.79 -2.04
N PRO A 59 0.44 -9.10 -0.93
CA PRO A 59 0.00 -8.11 0.05
C PRO A 59 1.12 -7.67 1.00
N THR A 60 2.37 -7.65 0.55
CA THR A 60 3.51 -7.16 1.33
C THR A 60 3.79 -5.69 1.06
N LEU A 61 4.37 -5.01 2.05
CA LEU A 61 4.72 -3.60 1.89
C LEU A 61 5.76 -3.41 0.79
N ASP A 62 6.78 -4.27 0.73
CA ASP A 62 7.85 -4.20 -0.27
C ASP A 62 7.32 -4.42 -1.69
N ALA A 63 6.40 -5.38 -1.89
CA ALA A 63 5.79 -5.61 -3.19
C ALA A 63 4.94 -4.41 -3.64
N TRP A 64 4.14 -3.85 -2.73
CA TRP A 64 3.32 -2.68 -3.04
C TRP A 64 4.17 -1.46 -3.39
N GLU A 65 5.27 -1.23 -2.67
CA GLU A 65 6.24 -0.18 -3.04
C GLU A 65 6.90 -0.47 -4.39
N GLY A 66 7.21 -1.72 -4.69
CA GLY A 66 7.72 -2.14 -6.01
C GLY A 66 6.76 -1.76 -7.14
N HIS A 67 5.48 -2.16 -7.01
CA HIS A 67 4.46 -1.81 -7.99
C HIS A 67 4.26 -0.31 -8.15
N LEU A 68 4.34 0.47 -7.06
CA LEU A 68 4.26 1.93 -7.12
C LEU A 68 5.44 2.54 -7.87
N ARG A 69 6.67 2.04 -7.65
CA ARG A 69 7.85 2.52 -8.37
C ARG A 69 7.75 2.23 -9.87
N GLU A 70 7.29 1.03 -10.24
CA GLU A 70 7.06 0.65 -11.64
C GLU A 70 5.97 1.50 -12.31
N ALA A 71 4.91 1.87 -11.58
CA ALA A 71 3.78 2.61 -12.12
C ALA A 71 4.02 4.14 -12.27
N VAL A 72 5.15 4.66 -11.78
CA VAL A 72 5.54 6.09 -11.87
C VAL A 72 6.61 6.34 -12.94
N GLN A 73 7.20 5.28 -13.51
CA GLN A 73 8.14 5.39 -14.66
C GLN A 73 7.41 5.64 -15.98
#